data_AF-A0A4V5KK33-F1
#
_entry.id   AF-A0A4V5KK33-F1
#
_cell.length_a   1.000
_cell.length_b   1.000
_cell.length_c   1.000
_cell.angle_alpha   90.00
_cell.angle_beta   90.00
_cell.angle_gamma   90.00
#
_symmetry.space_group_name_H-M   'P 1'
#
loop_
_entity.id
_entity.type
_entity.pdbx_description
1 polymer ?
#
loop_
_entity_poly.entity_id
_entity_poly.type
_entity_poly.pdbx_seq_one_letter_code
_entity_poly.pdbx_strand_id
1 'polypeptide(L)'
;MIEQDYLMRRIMALFAAIRRSWERELKHDDPLDSAEQLELALGQAVDFDSGLLLSLVPESFASMVQVSGTDQRLVAFMLRSLALASRLRAEGNDNAGAALRLQQAQALAAFYGVPDEDWAIDDAALEGLCREMDEAGRRNP
;
A
#
# COMPACT_ATOMS: atom_id res chain seq x y z
N MET A 1 -17.09 -6.30 -17.41
CA MET A 1 -17.94 -5.90 -16.27
C MET A 1 -17.47 -6.54 -14.98
N ILE A 2 -17.30 -7.87 -14.89
CA ILE A 2 -16.82 -8.55 -13.66
C ILE A 2 -15.39 -8.17 -13.23
N GLU A 3 -14.43 -8.07 -14.16
CA GLU A 3 -13.02 -7.76 -13.82
C GLU A 3 -12.82 -6.34 -13.27
N GLN A 4 -13.57 -5.37 -13.78
CA GLN A 4 -13.50 -3.97 -13.30
C GLN A 4 -14.05 -3.85 -11.88
N ASP A 5 -15.16 -4.53 -11.56
CA ASP A 5 -15.74 -4.56 -10.23
C ASP A 5 -14.81 -5.24 -9.21
N TYR A 6 -14.08 -6.27 -9.67
CA TYR A 6 -13.14 -7.00 -8.85
C TYR A 6 -11.90 -6.16 -8.51
N LEU A 7 -11.30 -5.50 -9.51
CA LEU A 7 -10.18 -4.59 -9.31
C LEU A 7 -10.58 -3.42 -8.39
N MET A 8 -11.74 -2.82 -8.63
CA MET A 8 -12.23 -1.70 -7.81
C MET A 8 -12.40 -2.14 -6.35
N ARG A 9 -12.91 -3.35 -6.10
CA ARG A 9 -13.04 -3.90 -4.75
C ARG A 9 -11.69 -4.01 -4.04
N ARG A 10 -10.66 -4.52 -4.72
CA ARG A 10 -9.29 -4.62 -4.17
C ARG A 10 -8.69 -3.24 -3.89
N ILE A 11 -8.86 -2.30 -4.81
CA ILE A 11 -8.41 -0.90 -4.63
C ILE A 11 -9.10 -0.27 -3.42
N MET A 12 -10.43 -0.37 -3.31
CA MET A 12 -11.19 0.20 -2.21
C MET A 12 -10.82 -0.44 -0.87
N ALA A 13 -10.59 -1.76 -0.84
CA ALA A 13 -10.17 -2.47 0.36
C ALA A 13 -8.78 -1.99 0.84
N LEU A 14 -7.83 -1.87 -0.09
CA LEU A 14 -6.47 -1.42 0.23
C LEU A 14 -6.46 0.06 0.63
N PHE A 15 -7.18 0.92 -0.08
CA PHE A 15 -7.38 2.32 0.29
C PHE A 15 -7.96 2.44 1.71
N ALA A 16 -8.98 1.66 2.04
CA ALA A 16 -9.57 1.69 3.38
C ALA A 16 -8.56 1.24 4.45
N ALA A 17 -7.63 0.34 4.14
CA ALA A 17 -6.55 -0.04 5.03
C ALA A 17 -5.52 1.08 5.21
N ILE A 18 -5.11 1.76 4.14
CA ILE A 18 -4.23 2.95 4.20
C ILE A 18 -4.86 4.01 5.10
N ARG A 19 -6.11 4.40 4.83
CA ARG A 19 -6.81 5.43 5.61
C ARG A 19 -6.88 5.07 7.09
N ARG A 20 -7.28 3.83 7.42
CA ARG A 20 -7.36 3.38 8.82
C ARG A 20 -6.00 3.40 9.51
N SER A 21 -4.94 2.98 8.83
CA SER A 21 -3.59 2.91 9.41
C SER A 21 -3.05 4.31 9.70
N TRP A 22 -3.26 5.24 8.77
CA TRP A 22 -2.91 6.64 8.97
C TRP A 22 -3.76 7.32 10.06
N GLU A 23 -5.07 7.07 10.12
CA GLU A 23 -5.92 7.59 11.20
C GLU A 23 -5.51 7.07 12.59
N ARG A 24 -4.98 5.85 12.68
CA ARG A 24 -4.43 5.28 13.92
C ARG A 24 -3.08 5.91 14.28
N GLU A 25 -2.22 6.12 13.28
CA GLU A 25 -0.96 6.85 13.44
C GLU A 25 -1.20 8.24 14.04
N LEU A 26 -2.14 9.02 13.49
CA LEU A 26 -2.49 10.35 14.01
C LEU A 26 -3.00 10.31 15.46
N LYS A 27 -3.60 9.19 15.88
CA LYS A 27 -4.07 8.95 17.25
C LYS A 27 -2.97 8.44 18.18
N HIS A 28 -1.76 8.23 17.66
CA HIS A 28 -0.64 7.64 18.39
C HIS A 28 -0.97 6.24 18.96
N ASP A 29 -1.76 5.46 18.20
CA ASP A 29 -1.99 4.04 18.48
C ASP A 29 -0.70 3.23 18.22
N ASP A 30 -0.72 1.92 18.51
CA ASP A 30 0.42 1.03 18.23
C ASP A 30 0.79 1.05 16.73
N PRO A 31 1.98 1.58 16.37
CA PRO A 31 2.37 1.73 14.98
C PRO A 31 2.74 0.39 14.34
N LEU A 32 3.22 -0.59 15.11
CA LEU A 32 3.56 -1.92 14.58
C LEU A 32 2.29 -2.72 14.24
N ASP A 33 1.28 -2.70 15.13
CA ASP A 33 -0.03 -3.30 14.81
C ASP A 33 -0.66 -2.64 13.57
N SER A 34 -0.56 -1.31 13.45
CA SER A 34 -1.07 -0.57 12.29
C SER A 34 -0.33 -0.97 11.00
N ALA A 35 0.99 -1.13 11.05
CA ALA A 35 1.78 -1.63 9.92
C ALA A 35 1.36 -3.06 9.55
N GLU A 36 1.27 -3.98 10.50
CA GLU A 36 0.89 -5.38 10.25
C GLU A 36 -0.51 -5.50 9.62
N GLN A 37 -1.49 -4.72 10.08
CA GLN A 37 -2.82 -4.71 9.49
C GLN A 37 -2.84 -4.15 8.06
N LEU A 38 -2.03 -3.12 7.77
CA LEU A 38 -1.88 -2.58 6.42
C LEU A 38 -1.26 -3.62 5.47
N GLU A 39 -0.26 -4.33 5.95
CA GLU A 39 0.48 -5.35 5.20
C GLU A 39 -0.34 -6.59 4.91
N LEU A 40 -1.19 -7.00 5.86
CA LEU A 40 -2.18 -8.05 5.65
C LEU A 40 -3.15 -7.65 4.53
N ALA A 41 -3.63 -6.40 4.53
CA ALA A 41 -4.51 -5.89 3.49
C ALA A 41 -3.82 -5.83 2.12
N LEU A 42 -2.52 -5.52 2.07
CA LEU A 42 -1.72 -5.56 0.85
C LEU A 42 -1.66 -6.97 0.26
N GLY A 43 -1.37 -8.00 1.07
CA GLY A 43 -1.38 -9.39 0.62
C GLY A 43 -2.74 -9.81 0.08
N GLN A 44 -3.81 -9.49 0.81
CA GLN A 44 -5.19 -9.74 0.37
C GLN A 44 -5.53 -9.04 -0.96
N ALA A 45 -5.03 -7.82 -1.18
CA ALA A 45 -5.29 -7.08 -2.40
C ALA A 45 -4.67 -7.73 -3.65
N VAL A 46 -3.63 -8.54 -3.49
CA VAL A 46 -2.99 -9.31 -4.57
C VAL A 46 -3.30 -10.81 -4.53
N ASP A 47 -4.27 -11.24 -3.71
CA ASP A 47 -4.60 -12.65 -3.45
C ASP A 47 -3.36 -13.50 -3.09
N PHE A 48 -2.49 -12.96 -2.25
CA PHE A 48 -1.28 -13.68 -1.81
C PHE A 48 -1.08 -13.60 -0.30
N ASP A 49 -0.40 -14.60 0.25
CA ASP A 49 -0.04 -14.59 1.67
C ASP A 49 0.93 -13.44 1.96
N SER A 50 0.49 -12.50 2.81
CA SER A 50 1.25 -11.29 3.12
C SER A 50 2.62 -11.60 3.75
N GLY A 51 2.72 -12.62 4.61
CA GLY A 51 3.96 -12.99 5.27
C GLY A 51 4.99 -13.52 4.28
N LEU A 52 4.56 -14.41 3.38
CA LEU A 52 5.42 -14.92 2.31
C LEU A 52 5.82 -13.82 1.33
N LEU A 53 4.86 -13.05 0.82
CA LEU A 53 5.11 -11.98 -0.15
C LEU A 53 6.11 -10.95 0.38
N LEU A 54 5.91 -10.49 1.61
CA LEU A 54 6.68 -9.41 2.18
C LEU A 54 8.00 -9.87 2.82
N SER A 55 8.20 -11.19 2.97
CA SER A 55 9.50 -11.79 3.30
C SER A 55 10.48 -11.79 2.13
N LEU A 56 9.99 -11.58 0.89
CA LEU A 56 10.83 -11.57 -0.30
C LEU A 56 11.77 -10.36 -0.31
N VAL A 57 12.96 -10.57 -0.87
CA VAL A 57 13.84 -9.45 -1.23
C VAL A 57 13.15 -8.53 -2.25
N PRO A 58 13.50 -7.23 -2.28
CA PRO A 58 12.80 -6.21 -3.09
C PRO A 58 12.57 -6.59 -4.55
N GLU A 59 13.58 -7.13 -5.22
CA GLU A 59 13.52 -7.49 -6.63
C GLU A 59 12.60 -8.69 -6.86
N SER A 60 12.60 -9.67 -5.95
CA SER A 60 11.72 -10.84 -6.01
C SER A 60 10.27 -10.45 -5.72
N PHE A 61 10.04 -9.56 -4.76
CA PHE A 61 8.71 -8.99 -4.49
C PHE A 61 8.17 -8.29 -5.75
N ALA A 62 8.95 -7.37 -6.33
CA ALA A 62 8.53 -6.61 -7.51
C ALA A 62 8.28 -7.52 -8.73
N SER A 63 9.18 -8.48 -8.97
CA SER A 63 9.02 -9.46 -10.04
C SER A 63 7.76 -10.31 -9.86
N MET A 64 7.42 -10.70 -8.63
CA MET A 64 6.24 -11.50 -8.36
C MET A 64 4.94 -10.72 -8.64
N VAL A 65 4.87 -9.46 -8.18
CA VAL A 65 3.72 -8.57 -8.43
C VAL A 65 3.55 -8.27 -9.92
N GLN A 66 4.66 -8.16 -10.66
CA GLN A 66 4.64 -7.99 -12.11
C GLN A 66 4.13 -9.25 -12.83
N VAL A 67 4.65 -10.43 -12.48
CA VAL A 67 4.27 -11.71 -13.09
C VAL A 67 2.81 -12.05 -12.84
N SER A 68 2.24 -11.65 -11.70
CA SER A 68 0.80 -11.81 -11.44
C SER A 68 -0.08 -10.88 -12.26
N GLY A 69 0.50 -9.99 -13.08
CA GLY A 69 -0.26 -9.09 -13.96
C GLY A 69 -1.04 -8.04 -13.19
N THR A 70 -0.53 -7.59 -12.04
CA THR A 70 -1.22 -6.62 -11.18
C THR A 70 -1.46 -5.30 -11.93
N ASP A 71 -2.70 -4.82 -11.95
CA ASP A 71 -3.10 -3.56 -12.60
C ASP A 71 -2.35 -2.36 -12.00
N GLN A 72 -1.90 -1.45 -12.86
CA GLN A 72 -1.10 -0.28 -12.48
C GLN A 72 -1.80 0.62 -11.44
N ARG A 73 -3.14 0.70 -11.46
CA ARG A 73 -3.90 1.44 -10.45
C ARG A 73 -3.74 0.79 -9.09
N LEU A 74 -3.81 -0.54 -8.99
CA LEU A 74 -3.62 -1.23 -7.72
C LEU A 74 -2.17 -1.11 -7.24
N VAL A 75 -1.19 -1.16 -8.15
CA VAL A 75 0.22 -0.91 -7.83
C VAL A 75 0.43 0.44 -7.16
N ALA A 76 -0.23 1.50 -7.64
CA ALA A 76 -0.14 2.84 -7.02
C ALA A 76 -0.57 2.84 -5.55
N PHE A 77 -1.58 2.03 -5.17
CA PHE A 77 -1.98 1.85 -3.77
C PHE A 77 -1.03 0.93 -3.00
N MET A 78 -0.44 -0.08 -3.64
CA MET A 78 0.58 -0.93 -3.02
C MET A 78 1.83 -0.13 -2.65
N LEU A 79 2.31 0.75 -3.54
CA LEU A 79 3.45 1.63 -3.29
C LEU A 79 3.20 2.52 -2.06
N ARG A 80 2.03 3.18 -2.01
CA ARG A 80 1.61 4.00 -0.86
C ARG A 80 1.50 3.17 0.43
N SER A 81 0.98 1.95 0.33
CA SER A 81 0.85 1.05 1.48
C SER A 81 2.22 0.64 2.05
N LEU A 82 3.17 0.29 1.18
CA LEU A 82 4.53 -0.06 1.58
C LEU A 82 5.27 1.13 2.19
N ALA A 83 5.10 2.32 1.62
CA ALA A 83 5.69 3.54 2.13
C ALA A 83 5.13 3.92 3.51
N LEU A 84 3.81 3.83 3.70
CA LEU A 84 3.18 4.07 5.01
C LEU A 84 3.59 2.99 6.03
N ALA A 85 3.63 1.72 5.63
CA ALA A 85 4.12 0.64 6.48
C ALA A 85 5.59 0.85 6.88
N SER A 86 6.42 1.41 5.99
CA SER A 86 7.81 1.78 6.29
C SER A 86 7.87 2.85 7.40
N ARG A 87 7.07 3.91 7.26
CA ARG A 87 6.95 4.99 8.26
C ARG A 87 6.51 4.45 9.62
N LEU A 88 5.43 3.68 9.65
CA LEU A 88 4.88 3.06 10.86
C LEU A 88 5.89 2.11 11.55
N ARG A 89 6.59 1.27 10.77
CA ARG A 89 7.63 0.40 11.33
C ARG A 89 8.79 1.17 11.93
N ALA A 90 9.21 2.27 11.30
CA ALA A 90 10.26 3.14 11.84
C ALA A 90 9.83 3.78 13.18
N GLU A 91 8.59 4.26 13.28
CA GLU A 91 8.00 4.76 14.53
C GLU A 91 7.94 3.68 15.62
N GLY A 92 7.65 2.44 15.24
CA GLY A 92 7.70 1.26 16.09
C GLY A 92 9.11 0.74 16.42
N ASN A 93 10.17 1.44 16.01
CA ASN A 93 11.59 1.05 16.15
C ASN A 93 12.01 -0.22 15.38
N ASP A 94 11.20 -0.70 14.44
CA ASP A 94 11.57 -1.76 13.49
C ASP A 94 12.23 -1.17 12.23
N ASN A 95 13.45 -0.67 12.39
CA ASN A 95 14.21 -0.03 11.30
C ASN A 95 14.52 -0.99 10.14
N ALA A 96 14.71 -2.28 10.43
CA ALA A 96 15.02 -3.29 9.41
C ALA A 96 13.79 -3.56 8.53
N GLY A 97 12.62 -3.77 9.16
CA GLY A 97 11.36 -3.91 8.44
C GLY A 97 10.98 -2.63 7.69
N ALA A 98 11.20 -1.46 8.30
CA ALA A 98 10.97 -0.17 7.65
C ALA A 98 11.78 -0.03 6.35
N ALA A 99 13.09 -0.30 6.42
CA ALA A 99 13.98 -0.25 5.26
C ALA A 99 13.56 -1.25 4.17
N LEU A 100 13.19 -2.47 4.56
CA LEU A 100 12.72 -3.49 3.62
C LEU A 100 11.46 -3.03 2.87
N ARG A 101 10.49 -2.41 3.54
CA ARG A 101 9.25 -1.94 2.87
C ARG A 101 9.51 -0.81 1.90
N LEU A 102 10.39 0.12 2.28
CA LEU A 102 10.79 1.20 1.38
C LEU A 102 11.51 0.65 0.14
N GLN A 103 12.43 -0.29 0.31
CA GLN A 103 13.14 -0.91 -0.82
C GLN A 103 12.20 -1.71 -1.71
N GLN A 104 11.22 -2.44 -1.14
CA GLN A 104 10.19 -3.14 -1.90
C GLN A 104 9.30 -2.16 -2.71
N ALA A 105 8.95 -1.01 -2.14
CA ALA A 105 8.24 0.06 -2.87
C ALA A 105 9.09 0.58 -4.04
N GLN A 106 10.35 0.92 -3.79
CA GLN A 106 11.27 1.41 -4.82
C GLN A 106 11.48 0.40 -5.96
N ALA A 107 11.67 -0.88 -5.63
CA ALA A 107 11.79 -1.95 -6.63
C ALA A 107 10.50 -2.09 -7.45
N LEU A 108 9.33 -2.08 -6.80
CA LEU A 108 8.05 -2.17 -7.49
C LEU A 108 7.81 -0.96 -8.42
N ALA A 109 8.13 0.25 -7.94
CA ALA A 109 8.03 1.49 -8.72
C ALA A 109 8.93 1.42 -9.96
N ALA A 110 10.18 0.97 -9.80
CA ALA A 110 11.11 0.79 -10.92
C ALA A 110 10.60 -0.24 -11.95
N PHE A 111 10.01 -1.35 -11.51
CA PHE A 111 9.44 -2.38 -12.38
C PHE A 111 8.23 -1.88 -13.19
N TYR A 112 7.40 -1.02 -12.61
CA TYR A 112 6.20 -0.47 -13.25
C TYR A 112 6.42 0.90 -13.90
N GLY A 113 7.63 1.48 -13.81
CA GLY A 113 7.95 2.79 -14.34
C GLY A 113 7.20 3.94 -13.65
N VAL A 114 6.92 3.82 -12.35
CA VAL A 114 6.23 4.83 -11.55
C VAL A 114 7.26 5.78 -10.91
N PRO A 115 7.21 7.10 -11.17
CA PRO A 115 8.03 8.10 -10.49
C PRO A 115 7.85 8.13 -8.96
N ASP A 116 8.89 8.50 -8.22
CA ASP A 116 8.85 8.57 -6.74
C ASP A 116 7.81 9.57 -6.20
N GLU A 117 7.63 10.69 -6.88
CA GLU A 117 6.63 11.72 -6.58
C GLU A 117 5.18 11.20 -6.66
N ASP A 118 4.93 10.16 -7.45
CA ASP A 118 3.58 9.61 -7.70
C ASP A 118 3.10 8.67 -6.57
N TRP A 119 3.92 8.39 -5.56
CA TRP A 119 3.54 7.57 -4.41
C TRP A 119 3.99 8.12 -3.06
N ALA A 120 4.22 9.44 -2.97
CA ALA A 120 4.45 10.14 -1.70
C ALA A 120 3.33 9.87 -0.67
N ILE A 121 3.70 9.75 0.62
CA ILE A 121 2.79 9.40 1.73
C ILE A 121 2.82 10.37 2.91
N ASP A 122 3.30 11.61 2.70
CA ASP A 122 3.15 12.63 3.74
C ASP A 122 1.68 12.92 4.05
N ASP A 123 1.44 13.60 5.18
CA ASP A 123 0.08 13.82 5.68
C ASP A 123 -0.78 14.61 4.67
N ALA A 124 -0.18 15.53 3.90
CA ALA A 124 -0.89 16.28 2.88
C ALA A 124 -1.31 15.39 1.69
N ALA A 125 -0.44 14.47 1.26
CA ALA A 125 -0.74 13.49 0.23
C ALA A 125 -1.84 12.52 0.66
N LEU A 126 -1.82 12.07 1.92
CA LEU A 126 -2.84 11.17 2.48
C LEU A 126 -4.20 11.87 2.67
N GLU A 127 -4.22 13.12 3.12
CA GLU A 127 -5.42 13.97 3.13
C GLU A 127 -6.01 14.13 1.73
N GLY A 128 -5.15 14.42 0.74
CA GLY A 128 -5.54 14.57 -0.66
C GLY A 128 -6.16 13.30 -1.22
N LEU A 129 -5.52 12.15 -1.00
CA LEU A 129 -6.00 10.83 -1.40
C LEU A 129 -7.37 10.52 -0.79
N CYS A 130 -7.54 10.78 0.52
CA CYS A 130 -8.83 10.54 1.18
C CYS A 130 -9.96 11.38 0.58
N ARG A 131 -9.69 12.67 0.32
CA ARG A 131 -10.64 13.57 -0.32
C ARG A 131 -11.04 13.08 -1.72
N GLU A 132 -10.06 12.70 -2.54
CA GLU A 132 -10.30 12.19 -3.90
C GLU A 132 -11.18 10.93 -3.88
N MET A 133 -10.86 9.97 -3.02
CA MET A 133 -11.58 8.70 -2.93
C MET A 133 -13.01 8.89 -2.39
N ASP A 134 -13.23 9.80 -1.45
CA ASP A 134 -14.57 10.15 -0.96
C ASP A 134 -15.41 10.84 -2.05
N GLU A 135 -14.80 11.65 -2.91
CA GLU A 135 -15.47 12.28 -4.05
C GLU A 135 -15.79 11.28 -5.16
N ALA A 136 -14.87 10.34 -5.45
CA ALA A 136 -15.09 9.26 -6.40
C ALA A 136 -16.25 8.36 -5.97
N GLY A 137 -16.34 8.05 -4.67
CA GLY A 137 -17.46 7.29 -4.10
C GLY A 137 -18.81 8.01 -4.17
N ARG A 138 -18.84 9.35 -4.17
CA ARG A 138 -20.08 10.13 -4.31
C ARG A 138 -20.59 10.26 -5.75
N ARG A 139 -19.73 10.08 -6.76
CA ARG A 139 -20.09 10.25 -8.18
C ARG A 139 -20.70 9.01 -8.84
N ASN A 140 -20.70 7.86 -8.16
CA ASN A 140 -21.23 6.61 -8.70
C ASN A 140 -22.28 6.02 -7.73
N PRO A 141 -23.55 6.49 -7.77
CA PRO A 141 -24.64 5.98 -6.94
C PRO A 141 -25.11 4.58 -7.35
#